data_AF-A0AAW2M763-F1
#
_entry.id   AF-A0AAW2M763-F1
#
_cell.length_a   1.000
_cell.length_b   1.000
_cell.length_c   1.000
_cell.angle_alpha   90.00
_cell.angle_beta   90.00
_cell.angle_gamma   90.00
#
_symmetry.space_group_name_H-M   'P 1'
#
loop_
_entity.id
_entity.type
_entity.pdbx_description
1 polymer ?
#
loop_
_entity_poly.entity_id
_entity_poly.type
_entity_poly.pdbx_seq_one_letter_code
_entity_poly.pdbx_strand_id
1 'polypeptide(L)'
;MSFFRVFHITTLMSQFDSPFWWRFTGLYGEPDTGQREITWKSCRLHDQSRRAWLCAGDFNEILDQSEKLGGLARPMWQIRKFREALEQCELVDLGFAGTPFTWCNRHSEPNTVYERLDRACANLGWSQLFPDTSIEHVPVNCSDHVALVIRLMDKPQYAERSIRPWRFEAAWLQSEQFEGVVEEGWGSCMGQRGVLGVAEQIERCKASLKKWRLTTRRTSKHRVQYLENKLARLLKSRISPEINHTIAEIREELERGAAHDETVWKQRSKVLWLREGDRNTGFFH
;
A
#
# COMPACT_ATOMS: atom_id res chain seq x y z
N MET A 1 -12.90 -11.72 14.33
CA MET A 1 -12.13 -12.98 14.40
C MET A 1 -11.41 -13.14 13.07
N SER A 2 -10.08 -13.02 13.05
CA SER A 2 -9.26 -13.18 11.86
C SER A 2 -8.78 -14.63 11.77
N PHE A 3 -9.05 -15.31 10.66
CA PHE A 3 -8.47 -16.63 10.38
C PHE A 3 -7.29 -16.44 9.44
N PHE A 4 -6.11 -16.85 9.88
CA PHE A 4 -4.90 -16.87 9.06
C PHE A 4 -4.76 -18.24 8.40
N ARG A 5 -4.65 -18.24 7.07
CA ARG A 5 -4.05 -19.35 6.29
C ARG A 5 -3.06 -18.70 5.32
N VAL A 6 -2.04 -19.46 4.93
CA VAL A 6 -0.74 -19.05 4.34
C VAL A 6 -0.77 -17.95 3.24
N PHE A 7 -1.93 -17.64 2.64
CA PHE A 7 -2.06 -16.84 1.42
C PHE A 7 -3.18 -15.77 1.45
N HIS A 8 -3.88 -15.57 2.57
CA HIS A 8 -4.90 -14.53 2.63
C HIS A 8 -5.21 -14.08 4.07
N ILE A 9 -5.64 -12.83 4.20
CA ILE A 9 -6.13 -12.24 5.45
C ILE A 9 -7.59 -11.89 5.25
N THR A 10 -8.48 -12.56 5.98
CA THR A 10 -9.90 -12.24 5.98
C THR A 10 -10.29 -11.52 7.27
N THR A 11 -10.99 -10.40 7.13
CA THR A 11 -11.54 -9.60 8.24
C THR A 11 -12.99 -9.20 7.96
N LEU A 12 -13.74 -8.94 9.03
CA LEU A 12 -15.06 -8.33 8.97
C LEU A 12 -14.91 -6.83 9.21
N MET A 13 -15.53 -6.03 8.35
CA MET A 13 -15.50 -4.58 8.37
C MET A 13 -16.90 -4.05 8.61
N SER A 14 -16.99 -2.97 9.37
CA SER A 14 -18.17 -2.13 9.50
C SER A 14 -17.73 -0.67 9.62
N GLN A 15 -18.54 0.25 9.13
CA GLN A 15 -18.38 1.67 9.38
C GLN A 15 -18.82 2.00 10.82
N PHE A 16 -18.26 3.04 11.43
CA PHE A 16 -18.72 3.51 12.73
C PHE A 16 -20.23 3.80 12.65
N ASP A 17 -21.00 3.29 13.62
CA ASP A 17 -22.47 3.39 13.71
C ASP A 17 -23.28 2.72 12.57
N SER A 18 -22.64 1.93 11.71
CA SER A 18 -23.34 1.11 10.72
C SER A 18 -23.69 -0.28 11.28
N PRO A 19 -24.96 -0.73 11.16
CA PRO A 19 -25.33 -2.10 11.50
C PRO A 19 -24.83 -3.11 10.47
N PHE A 20 -24.29 -2.65 9.33
CA PHE A 20 -23.92 -3.49 8.20
C PHE A 20 -22.46 -3.92 8.25
N TRP A 21 -22.27 -5.23 8.39
CA TRP A 21 -20.96 -5.87 8.34
C TRP A 21 -20.72 -6.48 6.96
N TRP A 22 -19.56 -6.19 6.39
CA TRP A 22 -19.09 -6.78 5.15
C TRP A 22 -17.73 -7.44 5.36
N ARG A 23 -17.34 -8.34 4.46
CA ARG A 23 -16.07 -9.05 4.52
C ARG A 23 -15.06 -8.41 3.59
N PHE A 24 -13.86 -8.19 4.10
CA PHE A 24 -12.67 -7.95 3.28
C PHE A 24 -11.74 -9.16 3.34
N THR A 25 -11.29 -9.61 2.17
CA THR A 25 -10.23 -10.62 2.04
C THR A 25 -9.08 -10.02 1.24
N GLY A 26 -7.97 -9.74 1.92
CA GLY A 26 -6.69 -9.47 1.27
C GLY A 26 -6.09 -10.79 0.79
N LEU A 27 -5.82 -10.92 -0.51
CA LEU A 27 -5.37 -12.16 -1.13
C LEU A 27 -3.95 -12.01 -1.69
N TYR A 28 -3.11 -13.01 -1.43
CA TYR A 28 -1.82 -13.22 -2.08
C TYR A 28 -1.85 -14.65 -2.64
N GLY A 29 -2.24 -14.79 -3.90
CA GLY A 29 -2.44 -16.06 -4.58
C GLY A 29 -1.14 -16.84 -4.68
N GLU A 30 -1.24 -18.17 -4.73
CA GLU A 30 -0.07 -19.03 -4.81
C GLU A 30 0.71 -18.79 -6.11
N PRO A 31 1.98 -18.35 -6.04
CA PRO A 31 2.77 -18.07 -7.24
C PRO A 31 3.01 -19.33 -8.07
N ASP A 32 3.17 -20.50 -7.43
CA ASP A 32 3.31 -21.77 -8.12
C ASP A 32 2.01 -22.17 -8.82
N THR A 33 2.06 -22.22 -10.15
CA THR A 33 0.94 -22.60 -11.00
C THR A 33 0.36 -23.98 -10.64
N GLY A 34 1.19 -24.92 -10.19
CA GLY A 34 0.75 -26.25 -9.77
C GLY A 34 -0.12 -26.24 -8.50
N GLN A 35 -0.01 -25.19 -7.69
CA GLN A 35 -0.63 -25.09 -6.38
C GLN A 35 -1.72 -24.00 -6.27
N ARG A 36 -1.94 -23.19 -7.31
CA ARG A 36 -3.03 -22.17 -7.38
C ARG A 36 -4.42 -22.67 -6.99
N GLU A 37 -4.70 -23.96 -7.21
CA GLU A 37 -5.95 -24.58 -6.78
C GLU A 37 -6.20 -24.49 -5.26
N ILE A 38 -5.13 -24.40 -4.45
CA ILE A 38 -5.21 -24.19 -3.00
C ILE A 38 -5.80 -22.81 -2.70
N THR A 39 -5.37 -21.77 -3.43
CA THR A 39 -5.93 -20.41 -3.34
C THR A 39 -7.42 -20.41 -3.70
N TRP A 40 -7.79 -21.06 -4.80
CA TRP A 40 -9.19 -21.15 -5.25
C TRP A 40 -10.08 -21.89 -4.27
N LYS A 41 -9.62 -23.02 -3.73
CA LYS A 41 -10.33 -23.77 -2.67
C LYS A 41 -10.55 -22.89 -1.44
N SER A 42 -9.56 -22.08 -1.07
CA SER A 42 -9.70 -21.21 0.08
C SER A 42 -10.70 -20.08 -0.14
N CYS A 43 -10.77 -19.49 -1.35
CA CYS A 43 -11.77 -18.48 -1.69
C CYS A 43 -13.19 -19.03 -1.52
N ARG A 44 -13.43 -20.24 -2.04
CA ARG A 44 -14.74 -20.93 -1.95
C ARG A 44 -15.19 -21.21 -0.53
N LEU A 45 -14.27 -21.46 0.41
CA LEU A 45 -14.63 -21.64 1.82
C LEU A 45 -15.17 -20.34 2.45
N HIS A 46 -14.72 -19.18 1.98
CA HIS A 46 -15.22 -17.90 2.49
C HIS A 46 -16.63 -17.57 1.97
N ASP A 47 -16.98 -18.00 0.76
CA ASP A 47 -18.29 -17.73 0.16
C ASP A 47 -19.48 -18.27 0.98
N GLN A 48 -19.30 -19.35 1.73
CA GLN A 48 -20.35 -20.04 2.50
C GLN A 48 -21.19 -19.14 3.44
N SER A 49 -20.69 -17.97 3.82
CA SER A 49 -21.42 -17.02 4.67
C SER A 49 -22.44 -16.12 3.95
N ARG A 50 -22.42 -16.05 2.59
CA ARG A 50 -23.26 -15.16 1.76
C ARG A 50 -23.29 -13.68 2.18
N ARG A 51 -22.22 -13.18 2.79
CA ARG A 51 -22.11 -11.76 3.18
C ARG A 51 -21.65 -10.93 1.99
N ALA A 52 -21.92 -9.63 2.03
CA ALA A 52 -21.24 -8.65 1.19
C ALA A 52 -19.72 -8.85 1.33
N TRP A 53 -19.04 -9.13 0.22
CA TRP A 53 -17.64 -9.53 0.20
C TRP A 53 -16.85 -8.77 -0.89
N LEU A 54 -15.73 -8.18 -0.46
CA LEU A 54 -14.66 -7.67 -1.30
C LEU A 54 -13.41 -8.54 -1.10
N CYS A 55 -12.86 -9.06 -2.19
CA CYS A 55 -11.59 -9.77 -2.23
C CYS A 55 -10.61 -9.00 -3.12
N ALA A 56 -9.45 -8.61 -2.59
CA ALA A 56 -8.49 -7.81 -3.34
C ALA A 56 -7.05 -8.17 -3.01
N GLY A 57 -6.16 -7.99 -3.99
CA GLY A 57 -4.73 -8.23 -3.87
C GLY A 57 -4.17 -8.91 -5.12
N ASP A 58 -3.04 -9.57 -4.96
CA ASP A 58 -2.35 -10.30 -6.02
C ASP A 58 -2.96 -11.68 -6.17
N PHE A 59 -3.62 -11.97 -7.30
CA PHE A 59 -4.19 -13.29 -7.57
C PHE A 59 -3.20 -14.24 -8.24
N ASN A 60 -2.03 -13.75 -8.65
CA ASN A 60 -1.03 -14.46 -9.44
C ASN A 60 -1.54 -15.05 -10.76
N GLU A 61 -2.69 -14.60 -11.26
CA GLU A 61 -3.31 -15.11 -12.48
C GLU A 61 -4.06 -14.04 -13.28
N ILE A 62 -4.12 -14.23 -14.60
CA ILE A 62 -4.80 -13.33 -15.53
C ILE A 62 -6.19 -13.86 -15.94
N LEU A 63 -7.13 -12.95 -16.17
CA LEU A 63 -8.48 -13.27 -16.66
C LEU A 63 -8.57 -13.31 -18.18
N ASP A 64 -7.65 -12.68 -18.91
CA ASP A 64 -7.64 -12.72 -20.38
C ASP A 64 -6.21 -12.65 -20.92
N GLN A 65 -5.97 -13.11 -22.16
CA GLN A 65 -4.66 -12.98 -22.79
C GLN A 65 -4.26 -11.51 -22.97
N SER A 66 -5.23 -10.60 -23.14
CA SER A 66 -4.94 -9.17 -23.24
C SER A 66 -4.33 -8.58 -21.96
N GLU A 67 -4.46 -9.28 -20.83
CA GLU A 67 -3.84 -8.90 -19.56
C GLU A 67 -2.35 -9.31 -19.47
N LYS A 68 -1.77 -9.84 -20.54
CA LYS A 68 -0.35 -10.18 -20.66
C LYS A 68 0.28 -9.56 -21.90
N LEU A 69 1.47 -8.98 -21.73
CA LEU A 69 2.30 -8.49 -22.82
C LEU A 69 3.71 -9.08 -22.69
N GLY A 70 4.24 -9.62 -23.79
CA GLY A 70 5.54 -10.29 -23.82
C GLY A 70 5.52 -11.73 -23.30
N GLY A 71 6.60 -12.46 -23.56
CA GLY A 71 6.73 -13.87 -23.19
C GLY A 71 5.77 -14.82 -23.91
N LEU A 72 5.63 -16.04 -23.40
CA LEU A 72 4.71 -17.04 -23.95
C LEU A 72 3.26 -16.75 -23.52
N ALA A 73 2.30 -17.06 -24.40
CA ALA A 73 0.88 -16.95 -24.08
C ALA A 73 0.52 -17.81 -22.86
N ARG A 74 -0.35 -17.29 -21.98
CA ARG A 74 -0.81 -18.02 -20.80
C ARG A 74 -1.63 -19.24 -21.23
N PRO A 75 -1.41 -20.45 -20.71
CA PRO A 75 -2.24 -21.59 -21.09
C PRO A 75 -3.72 -21.36 -20.76
N MET A 76 -4.62 -21.56 -21.74
CA MET A 76 -6.04 -21.21 -21.60
C MET A 76 -6.74 -21.94 -20.44
N TRP A 77 -6.28 -23.14 -20.08
CA TRP A 77 -6.82 -23.89 -18.95
C TRP A 77 -6.55 -23.20 -17.59
N GLN A 78 -5.46 -22.44 -17.46
CA GLN A 78 -5.15 -21.66 -16.25
C GLN A 78 -6.14 -20.51 -16.10
N ILE A 79 -6.34 -19.74 -17.18
CA ILE A 79 -7.32 -18.65 -17.25
C ILE A 79 -8.72 -19.16 -16.92
N ARG A 80 -9.12 -20.31 -17.49
CA ARG A 80 -10.44 -20.91 -17.22
C ARG A 80 -10.63 -21.28 -15.76
N LYS A 81 -9.64 -21.95 -15.14
CA LYS A 81 -9.71 -22.30 -13.71
C LYS A 81 -9.89 -21.07 -12.83
N PHE A 82 -9.23 -19.97 -13.17
CA PHE A 82 -9.38 -18.73 -12.41
C PHE A 82 -10.75 -18.08 -12.60
N ARG A 83 -11.25 -18.01 -13.85
CA ARG A 83 -12.62 -17.56 -14.14
C ARG A 83 -13.67 -18.40 -13.38
N GLU A 84 -13.53 -19.73 -13.42
CA GLU A 84 -14.39 -20.67 -12.69
C GLU A 84 -14.32 -20.45 -11.17
N ALA A 85 -13.14 -20.17 -10.61
CA ALA A 85 -12.99 -19.89 -9.19
C ALA A 85 -13.71 -18.60 -8.76
N LEU A 86 -13.62 -17.53 -9.57
CA LEU A 86 -14.35 -16.29 -9.33
C LEU A 86 -15.86 -16.49 -9.45
N GLU A 87 -16.31 -17.20 -10.49
CA GLU A 87 -17.72 -17.52 -10.72
C GLU A 87 -18.32 -18.32 -9.56
N GLN A 88 -17.62 -19.36 -9.09
CA GLN A 88 -18.03 -20.16 -7.93
C GLN A 88 -18.08 -19.38 -6.62
N CYS A 89 -17.37 -18.25 -6.54
CA CYS A 89 -17.38 -17.35 -5.39
C CYS A 89 -18.33 -16.15 -5.58
N GLU A 90 -19.06 -16.11 -6.72
CA GLU A 90 -19.87 -14.97 -7.14
C GLU A 90 -19.10 -13.64 -7.14
N LEU A 91 -17.79 -13.68 -7.38
CA LEU A 91 -16.91 -12.52 -7.38
C LEU A 91 -16.73 -11.99 -8.79
N VAL A 92 -16.97 -10.70 -8.97
CA VAL A 92 -16.79 -10.00 -10.24
C VAL A 92 -15.66 -8.99 -10.11
N ASP A 93 -14.74 -8.97 -11.07
CA ASP A 93 -13.71 -7.92 -11.18
C ASP A 93 -14.37 -6.55 -11.32
N LEU A 94 -14.07 -5.66 -10.39
CA LEU A 94 -14.67 -4.32 -10.30
C LEU A 94 -14.06 -3.33 -11.31
N GLY A 95 -13.07 -3.75 -12.10
CA GLY A 95 -12.37 -2.90 -13.05
C GLY A 95 -11.34 -1.99 -12.38
N PHE A 96 -10.82 -1.03 -13.14
CA PHE A 96 -9.76 -0.13 -12.68
C PHE A 96 -9.60 1.09 -13.60
N ALA A 97 -8.92 2.11 -13.07
CA ALA A 97 -8.32 3.20 -13.82
C ALA A 97 -6.79 3.17 -13.66
N GLY A 98 -6.04 3.64 -14.67
CA GLY A 98 -4.58 3.66 -14.66
C GLY A 98 -3.96 2.66 -15.64
N THR A 99 -2.78 2.13 -15.30
CA THR A 99 -2.04 1.22 -16.18
C THR A 99 -2.74 -0.13 -16.31
N PRO A 100 -2.82 -0.75 -17.50
CA PRO A 100 -3.50 -2.03 -17.69
C PRO A 100 -2.77 -3.22 -17.06
N PHE A 101 -1.50 -3.06 -16.72
CA PHE A 101 -0.66 -4.07 -16.08
C PHE A 101 -0.34 -3.66 -14.65
N THR A 102 -0.25 -4.64 -13.76
CA THR A 102 0.07 -4.44 -12.35
C THR A 102 1.39 -5.06 -11.95
N TRP A 103 2.00 -5.89 -12.80
CA TRP A 103 3.29 -6.52 -12.57
C TRP A 103 4.19 -6.44 -13.81
N CYS A 104 5.51 -6.36 -13.58
CA CYS A 104 6.53 -6.45 -14.62
C CYS A 104 7.76 -7.21 -14.12
N ASN A 105 8.29 -8.15 -14.90
CA ASN A 105 9.51 -8.88 -14.53
C ASN A 105 10.79 -8.04 -14.46
N ARG A 106 10.73 -6.75 -14.85
CA ARG A 106 11.85 -5.79 -14.87
C ARG A 106 13.07 -6.22 -15.68
N HIS A 107 12.92 -7.20 -16.57
CA HIS A 107 13.99 -7.57 -17.50
C HIS A 107 14.12 -6.51 -18.61
N SER A 108 15.29 -6.47 -19.25
CA SER A 108 15.50 -5.67 -20.45
C SER A 108 14.81 -6.30 -21.66
N GLU A 109 14.39 -5.46 -22.60
CA GLU A 109 13.91 -5.88 -23.91
C GLU A 109 14.90 -6.84 -24.59
N PRO A 110 14.44 -7.89 -25.30
CA PRO A 110 13.04 -8.23 -25.62
C PRO A 110 12.36 -9.14 -24.58
N ASN A 111 13.00 -9.37 -23.42
CA ASN A 111 12.54 -10.34 -22.42
C ASN A 111 11.59 -9.74 -21.38
N THR A 112 11.17 -8.49 -21.57
CA THR A 112 10.26 -7.79 -20.66
C THR A 112 8.87 -8.39 -20.77
N VAL A 113 8.26 -8.68 -19.63
CA VAL A 113 6.92 -9.25 -19.52
C VAL A 113 6.10 -8.40 -18.57
N TYR A 114 4.88 -8.06 -18.98
CA TYR A 114 3.89 -7.35 -18.17
C TYR A 114 2.65 -8.21 -17.98
N GLU A 115 2.10 -8.21 -16.77
CA GLU A 115 0.87 -8.93 -16.43
C GLU A 115 -0.05 -8.11 -15.53
N ARG A 116 -1.36 -8.35 -15.58
CA ARG A 116 -2.32 -7.85 -14.58
C ARG A 116 -2.65 -8.97 -13.59
N LEU A 117 -1.93 -9.00 -12.48
CA LEU A 117 -2.07 -10.02 -11.43
C LEU A 117 -2.90 -9.52 -10.26
N ASP A 118 -2.83 -8.22 -9.99
CA ASP A 118 -3.51 -7.56 -8.89
C ASP A 118 -4.90 -7.07 -9.32
N ARG A 119 -5.93 -7.42 -8.55
CA ARG A 119 -7.30 -6.95 -8.80
C ARG A 119 -8.12 -6.84 -7.51
N ALA A 120 -9.26 -6.17 -7.61
CA ALA A 120 -10.30 -6.20 -6.58
C ALA A 120 -11.59 -6.75 -7.20
N CYS A 121 -12.07 -7.84 -6.63
CA CYS A 121 -13.29 -8.52 -7.04
C CYS A 121 -14.30 -8.48 -5.90
N ALA A 122 -15.57 -8.29 -6.22
CA ALA A 122 -16.62 -8.25 -5.21
C ALA A 122 -17.89 -8.96 -5.66
N ASN A 123 -18.67 -9.43 -4.70
CA ASN A 123 -19.98 -9.99 -4.98
C ASN A 123 -21.05 -8.89 -5.08
N LEU A 124 -22.25 -9.29 -5.53
CA LEU A 124 -23.37 -8.37 -5.71
C LEU A 124 -23.72 -7.62 -4.41
N GLY A 125 -23.72 -8.33 -3.27
CA GLY A 125 -24.05 -7.73 -1.98
C GLY A 125 -23.09 -6.60 -1.59
N TRP A 126 -21.80 -6.73 -1.89
CA TRP A 126 -20.83 -5.66 -1.64
C TRP A 126 -20.99 -4.50 -2.62
N SER A 127 -21.19 -4.81 -3.90
CA SER A 127 -21.35 -3.80 -4.95
C SER A 127 -22.61 -2.93 -4.73
N GLN A 128 -23.65 -3.49 -4.11
CA GLN A 128 -24.84 -2.73 -3.71
C GLN A 128 -24.59 -1.79 -2.53
N LEU A 129 -23.69 -2.15 -1.60
CA LEU A 129 -23.31 -1.29 -0.49
C LEU A 129 -22.42 -0.12 -0.94
N PHE A 130 -21.55 -0.36 -1.92
CA PHE A 130 -20.56 0.61 -2.40
C PHE A 130 -20.61 0.78 -3.93
N PRO A 131 -21.72 1.29 -4.50
CA PRO A 131 -21.92 1.37 -5.94
C PRO A 131 -20.94 2.34 -6.63
N ASP A 132 -20.50 3.39 -5.93
CA ASP A 132 -19.60 4.42 -6.45
C ASP A 132 -18.11 4.10 -6.15
N THR A 133 -17.78 2.81 -5.98
CA THR A 133 -16.40 2.38 -5.76
C THR A 133 -15.54 2.66 -6.99
N SER A 134 -14.36 3.21 -6.78
CA SER A 134 -13.34 3.33 -7.83
C SER A 134 -12.06 2.61 -7.44
N ILE A 135 -11.44 1.93 -8.41
CA ILE A 135 -10.14 1.27 -8.25
C ILE A 135 -9.12 1.98 -9.14
N GLU A 136 -7.96 2.27 -8.57
CA GLU A 136 -6.87 2.96 -9.26
C GLU A 136 -5.58 2.16 -9.13
N HIS A 137 -4.91 1.94 -10.26
CA HIS A 137 -3.57 1.37 -10.33
C HIS A 137 -2.55 2.51 -10.22
N VAL A 138 -1.81 2.57 -9.10
CA VAL A 138 -0.85 3.64 -8.81
C VAL A 138 0.57 3.08 -8.86
N PRO A 139 1.39 3.45 -9.88
CA PRO A 139 2.75 2.96 -10.01
C PRO A 139 3.59 3.28 -8.77
N VAL A 140 4.40 2.31 -8.33
CA VAL A 140 5.32 2.47 -7.19
C VAL A 140 6.74 2.19 -7.67
N ASN A 141 7.68 3.09 -7.37
CA ASN A 141 9.04 3.02 -7.92
C ASN A 141 9.88 1.85 -7.35
N CYS A 142 9.56 1.37 -6.16
CA CYS A 142 10.34 0.34 -5.47
C CYS A 142 9.84 -1.11 -5.66
N SER A 143 8.68 -1.34 -6.29
CA SER A 143 8.10 -2.68 -6.48
C SER A 143 7.95 -3.03 -7.96
N ASP A 144 8.15 -4.30 -8.29
CA ASP A 144 7.77 -4.90 -9.57
C ASP A 144 6.24 -4.95 -9.76
N HIS A 145 5.48 -4.75 -8.67
CA HIS A 145 4.06 -4.51 -8.68
C HIS A 145 3.66 -3.02 -8.63
N VAL A 146 2.41 -2.76 -9.03
CA VAL A 146 1.70 -1.48 -8.94
C VAL A 146 0.72 -1.54 -7.77
N ALA A 147 0.57 -0.46 -7.02
CA ALA A 147 -0.36 -0.43 -5.89
C ALA A 147 -1.82 -0.36 -6.34
N LEU A 148 -2.69 -1.18 -5.74
CA LEU A 148 -4.13 -1.07 -5.86
C LEU A 148 -4.70 -0.10 -4.82
N VAL A 149 -5.34 0.97 -5.27
CA VAL A 149 -6.07 1.90 -4.41
C VAL A 149 -7.57 1.72 -4.62
N ILE A 150 -8.25 1.20 -3.59
CA ILE A 150 -9.71 1.03 -3.56
C ILE A 150 -10.30 2.22 -2.80
N ARG A 151 -11.08 3.05 -3.48
CA ARG A 151 -11.77 4.19 -2.86
C ARG A 151 -13.25 3.86 -2.73
N LEU A 152 -13.71 3.75 -1.49
CA LEU A 152 -15.12 3.68 -1.17
C LEU A 152 -15.63 5.11 -1.13
N MET A 153 -16.40 5.52 -2.13
CA MET A 153 -17.04 6.83 -2.12
C MET A 153 -18.31 6.72 -1.29
N ASP A 154 -18.26 7.24 -0.07
CA ASP A 154 -19.47 7.41 0.73
C ASP A 154 -20.42 8.37 -0.02
N LYS A 155 -21.72 8.07 -0.04
CA LYS A 155 -22.70 9.17 -0.11
C LYS A 155 -22.34 10.15 0.99
N PRO A 156 -22.35 11.47 0.77
CA PRO A 156 -21.91 12.45 1.76
C PRO A 156 -22.92 12.50 2.92
N GLN A 157 -22.88 11.52 3.81
CA GLN A 157 -23.34 11.70 5.18
C GLN A 157 -22.16 12.31 5.88
N TYR A 158 -22.27 13.61 6.16
CA TYR A 158 -21.41 14.41 7.02
C TYR A 158 -20.41 13.55 7.80
N ALA A 159 -19.25 13.29 7.19
CA ALA A 159 -18.17 12.66 7.90
C ALA A 159 -17.75 13.68 8.95
N GLU A 160 -18.27 13.54 10.17
CA GLU A 160 -17.61 14.10 11.33
C GLU A 160 -16.16 13.68 11.20
N ARG A 161 -15.29 14.67 11.00
CA ARG A 161 -13.85 14.43 10.93
C ARG A 161 -13.50 13.71 12.22
N SER A 162 -13.33 12.38 12.14
CA SER A 162 -12.78 11.59 13.24
C SER A 162 -11.55 12.34 13.72
N ILE A 163 -11.63 12.90 14.92
CA ILE A 163 -10.53 13.64 15.54
C ILE A 163 -9.47 12.59 15.83
N ARG A 164 -8.59 12.35 14.86
CA ARG A 164 -7.50 11.39 15.03
C ARG A 164 -6.62 11.91 16.15
N PRO A 165 -6.45 11.15 17.26
CA PRO A 165 -5.60 11.58 18.35
C PRO A 165 -4.19 11.79 17.81
N TRP A 166 -3.55 12.88 18.21
CA TRP A 166 -2.15 13.12 17.87
C TRP A 166 -1.30 12.01 18.47
N ARG A 167 -0.36 11.49 17.69
CA ARG A 167 0.59 10.46 18.12
C ARG A 167 1.99 10.85 17.66
N PHE A 168 2.96 10.55 18.51
CA PHE A 168 4.37 10.63 18.20
C PHE A 168 4.76 9.57 17.17
N GLU A 169 5.60 9.94 16.20
CA GLU A 169 6.14 8.98 15.21
C GLU A 169 7.62 8.74 15.52
N ALA A 170 8.01 7.49 15.75
CA ALA A 170 9.36 7.10 16.15
C ALA A 170 10.42 7.50 15.11
N ALA A 171 10.03 7.54 13.84
CA ALA A 171 10.90 7.98 12.75
C ALA A 171 11.38 9.43 12.92
N TRP A 172 10.70 10.26 13.73
CA TRP A 172 11.15 11.63 14.01
C TRP A 172 12.50 11.65 14.73
N LEU A 173 12.84 10.63 15.51
CA LEU A 173 14.13 10.52 16.20
C LEU A 173 15.32 10.42 15.23
N GLN A 174 15.08 10.07 13.97
CA GLN A 174 16.12 9.98 12.95
C GLN A 174 16.38 11.33 12.26
N SER A 175 15.58 12.35 12.53
CA SER A 175 15.75 13.68 11.94
C SER A 175 16.64 14.53 12.82
N GLU A 176 17.72 15.09 12.25
CA GLU A 176 18.61 16.03 12.93
C GLU A 176 17.89 17.27 13.48
N GLN A 177 16.75 17.63 12.89
CA GLN A 177 15.95 18.79 13.31
C GLN A 177 15.05 18.50 14.52
N PHE A 178 14.83 17.23 14.86
CA PHE A 178 13.83 16.84 15.85
C PHE A 178 14.15 17.38 17.24
N GLU A 179 15.39 17.24 17.70
CA GLU A 179 15.82 17.70 19.02
C GLU A 179 15.61 19.21 19.17
N GLY A 180 16.04 20.00 18.18
CA GLY A 180 15.87 21.45 18.19
C GLY A 180 14.40 21.89 18.23
N VAL A 181 13.50 21.16 17.55
CA VAL A 181 12.05 21.45 17.59
C VAL A 181 11.46 21.16 18.97
N VAL A 182 11.93 20.11 19.63
CA VAL A 182 11.51 19.78 21.00
C VAL A 182 12.04 20.83 21.98
N GLU A 183 13.31 21.20 21.88
CA GLU A 183 13.93 22.23 22.73
C GLU A 183 13.23 23.60 22.58
N GLU A 184 12.95 24.04 21.36
CA GLU A 184 12.21 25.28 21.10
C GLU A 184 10.78 25.21 21.69
N GLY A 185 10.10 24.09 21.46
CA GLY A 185 8.75 23.85 21.97
C GLY A 185 8.68 23.77 23.50
N TRP A 186 9.74 23.27 24.14
CA TRP A 186 9.82 23.04 25.58
C TRP A 186 10.36 24.25 26.36
N GLY A 187 11.41 24.90 25.84
CA GLY A 187 12.19 25.95 26.54
C GLY A 187 11.50 27.31 26.68
N SER A 188 10.32 27.50 26.10
CA SER A 188 9.68 28.81 26.02
C SER A 188 8.77 29.20 27.20
N CYS A 189 8.85 28.51 28.35
CA CYS A 189 7.99 28.76 29.52
C CYS A 189 8.81 28.89 30.81
N MET A 190 9.08 30.12 31.25
CA MET A 190 9.64 30.42 32.58
C MET A 190 8.59 30.81 33.64
N GLY A 191 7.29 30.67 33.32
CA GLY A 191 6.22 31.40 34.04
C GLY A 191 5.39 30.64 35.08
N GLN A 192 5.20 29.32 34.98
CA GLN A 192 4.33 28.57 35.91
C GLN A 192 5.01 27.32 36.47
N ARG A 193 5.08 27.23 37.81
CA ARG A 193 5.57 26.05 38.54
C ARG A 193 4.41 25.10 38.86
N GLY A 194 4.65 23.80 38.76
CA GLY A 194 3.67 22.75 39.11
C GLY A 194 3.09 22.01 37.89
N VAL A 195 2.16 21.08 38.15
CA VAL A 195 1.60 20.15 37.15
C VAL A 195 0.94 20.87 35.96
N LEU A 196 0.33 22.03 36.19
CA LEU A 196 -0.31 22.84 35.14
C LEU A 196 0.71 23.43 34.16
N GLY A 197 1.88 23.88 34.64
CA GLY A 197 2.95 24.39 33.78
C GLY A 197 3.56 23.30 32.90
N VAL A 198 3.68 22.08 33.42
CA VAL A 198 4.14 20.91 32.64
C VAL A 198 3.12 20.53 31.57
N ALA A 199 1.82 20.54 31.88
CA ALA A 199 0.77 20.26 30.92
C ALA A 199 0.76 21.28 29.75
N GLU A 200 0.96 22.55 30.07
CA GLU A 200 1.08 23.62 29.06
C GLU A 200 2.33 23.43 28.18
N GLN A 201 3.48 23.07 28.76
CA GLN A 201 4.70 22.74 28.01
C GLN A 201 4.49 21.56 27.06
N ILE A 202 3.78 20.52 27.50
CA ILE A 202 3.46 19.36 26.65
C ILE A 202 2.58 19.78 25.45
N GLU A 203 1.52 20.55 25.67
CA GLU A 203 0.65 20.98 24.56
C GLU A 203 1.38 21.93 23.59
N ARG A 204 2.29 22.77 24.09
CA ARG A 204 3.12 23.63 23.24
C ARG A 204 4.14 22.86 22.42
N CYS A 205 4.86 21.92 23.05
CA CYS A 205 5.78 21.02 22.36
C CYS A 205 5.05 20.21 21.27
N LYS A 206 3.87 19.69 21.59
CA LYS A 206 2.97 19.04 20.63
C LYS A 206 2.56 19.96 19.48
N ALA A 207 2.27 21.24 19.72
CA ALA A 207 1.97 22.21 18.68
C ALA A 207 3.17 22.49 17.76
N SER A 208 4.37 22.67 18.33
CA SER A 208 5.63 22.81 17.57
C SER A 208 5.89 21.57 16.70
N LEU A 209 5.77 20.37 17.27
CA LEU A 209 5.91 19.11 16.54
C LEU A 209 4.87 18.95 15.42
N LYS A 210 3.61 19.34 15.65
CA LYS A 210 2.57 19.34 14.60
C LYS A 210 2.94 20.27 13.44
N LYS A 211 3.41 21.48 13.74
CA LYS A 211 3.81 22.47 12.73
C LYS A 211 5.01 21.96 11.94
N TRP A 212 6.06 21.51 12.62
CA TRP A 212 7.25 20.93 12.01
C TRP A 212 6.89 19.76 11.09
N ARG A 213 6.11 18.78 11.59
CA ARG A 213 5.65 17.64 10.79
C ARG A 213 4.97 18.04 9.48
N LEU A 214 4.09 19.04 9.50
CA LEU A 214 3.39 19.48 8.30
C LEU A 214 4.35 20.13 7.29
N THR A 215 5.29 20.94 7.77
CA THR A 215 6.31 21.57 6.93
C THR A 215 7.25 20.51 6.33
N THR A 216 7.81 19.64 7.16
CA THR A 216 8.72 18.55 6.74
C THR A 216 8.06 17.60 5.77
N ARG A 217 6.79 17.21 6.00
CA ARG A 217 6.08 16.33 5.06
C ARG A 217 5.90 16.97 3.69
N ARG A 218 5.64 18.28 3.62
CA ARG A 218 5.52 18.99 2.34
C ARG A 218 6.87 19.07 1.65
N THR A 219 7.93 19.48 2.35
CA THR A 219 9.27 19.57 1.76
C THR A 219 9.80 18.21 1.30
N SER A 220 9.63 17.14 2.09
CA SER A 220 10.02 15.78 1.71
C SER A 220 9.28 15.31 0.45
N LYS A 221 7.96 15.54 0.33
CA LYS A 221 7.23 15.21 -0.91
C LYS A 221 7.77 15.93 -2.14
N HIS A 222 8.01 17.25 -2.02
CA HIS A 222 8.59 18.02 -3.11
C HIS A 222 10.01 17.54 -3.46
N ARG A 223 10.81 17.16 -2.47
CA ARG A 223 12.17 16.63 -2.65
C ARG A 223 12.15 15.28 -3.36
N VAL A 224 11.31 14.34 -2.95
CA VAL A 224 11.15 13.03 -3.61
C VAL A 224 10.74 13.23 -5.07
N GLN A 225 9.71 14.04 -5.33
CA GLN A 225 9.26 14.31 -6.70
C GLN A 225 10.36 14.95 -7.56
N TYR A 226 11.15 15.87 -6.98
CA TYR A 226 12.29 16.47 -7.65
C TYR A 226 13.38 15.44 -7.99
N LEU A 227 13.72 14.56 -7.04
CA LEU A 227 14.72 13.50 -7.22
C LEU A 227 14.28 12.48 -8.27
N GLU A 228 13.02 12.07 -8.27
CA GLU A 228 12.44 11.17 -9.29
C GLU A 228 12.52 11.80 -10.68
N ASN A 229 12.12 13.08 -10.81
CA ASN A 229 12.20 13.80 -12.07
C ASN A 229 13.66 13.98 -12.54
N LYS A 230 14.59 14.24 -11.61
CA LYS A 230 16.03 14.35 -11.91
C LYS A 230 16.60 13.01 -12.35
N LEU A 231 16.26 11.93 -11.66
CA LEU A 231 16.66 10.56 -12.02
C LEU A 231 16.17 10.19 -13.42
N ALA A 232 14.90 10.46 -13.73
CA ALA A 232 14.32 10.18 -15.04
C ALA A 232 15.02 10.96 -16.18
N ARG A 233 15.52 12.18 -15.91
CA ARG A 233 16.31 12.97 -16.87
C ARG A 233 17.71 12.40 -17.06
N LEU A 234 18.40 12.05 -15.97
CA LEU A 234 19.76 11.52 -16.04
C LEU A 234 19.83 10.16 -16.72
N LEU A 235 18.83 9.29 -16.52
CA LEU A 235 18.73 8.00 -17.22
C LEU A 235 18.56 8.13 -18.74
N LYS A 236 18.13 9.31 -19.24
CA LYS A 236 18.00 9.62 -20.67
C LYS A 236 19.20 10.37 -21.25
N SER A 237 20.16 10.75 -20.41
CA SER A 237 21.36 11.47 -20.83
C SER A 237 22.49 10.53 -21.26
N ARG A 238 23.52 11.08 -21.90
CA ARG A 238 24.70 10.32 -22.33
C ARG A 238 25.43 9.73 -21.12
N ILE A 239 25.83 8.47 -21.19
CA ILE A 239 26.50 7.77 -20.10
C ILE A 239 27.85 8.43 -19.82
N SER A 240 28.07 8.83 -18.56
CA SER A 240 29.37 9.27 -18.04
C SER A 240 29.58 8.78 -16.61
N PRO A 241 30.84 8.63 -16.14
CA PRO A 241 31.14 8.25 -14.75
C PRO A 241 30.49 9.20 -13.72
N GLU A 242 30.49 10.50 -13.99
CA GLU A 242 29.92 11.52 -13.12
C GLU A 242 28.39 11.40 -13.04
N ILE A 243 27.73 11.16 -14.17
CA ILE A 243 26.28 10.95 -14.23
C ILE A 243 25.89 9.68 -13.48
N ASN A 244 26.65 8.59 -13.64
CA ASN A 244 26.41 7.35 -12.90
C ASN A 244 26.58 7.53 -11.38
N HIS A 245 27.59 8.30 -10.96
CA HIS A 245 27.77 8.64 -9.55
C HIS A 245 26.58 9.42 -9.00
N THR A 246 26.13 10.46 -9.71
CA THR A 246 24.93 11.22 -9.30
C THR A 246 23.66 10.37 -9.30
N ILE A 247 23.52 9.42 -10.22
CA ILE A 247 22.39 8.47 -10.21
C ILE A 247 22.43 7.60 -8.96
N ALA A 248 23.60 7.10 -8.56
CA ALA A 248 23.76 6.30 -7.35
C ALA A 248 23.38 7.10 -6.09
N GLU A 249 23.87 8.33 -5.95
CA GLU A 249 23.53 9.22 -4.84
C GLU A 249 22.01 9.50 -4.75
N ILE A 250 21.36 9.78 -5.89
CA ILE A 250 19.91 10.03 -5.93
C ILE A 250 19.13 8.79 -5.52
N ARG A 251 19.54 7.60 -5.96
CA ARG A 251 18.89 6.34 -5.57
C ARG A 251 19.02 6.08 -4.08
N GLU A 252 20.20 6.30 -3.51
CA GLU A 252 20.44 6.17 -2.07
C GLU A 252 19.59 7.17 -1.25
N GLU A 253 19.44 8.41 -1.72
CA GLU A 253 18.58 9.41 -1.06
C GLU A 253 17.10 9.01 -1.12
N LEU A 254 16.62 8.49 -2.25
CA LEU A 254 15.25 7.97 -2.39
C LEU A 254 15.02 6.75 -1.50
N GLU A 255 15.98 5.84 -1.41
CA GLU A 255 15.90 4.64 -0.56
C GLU A 255 15.85 4.99 0.93
N ARG A 256 16.67 5.96 1.37
CA ARG A 256 16.58 6.50 2.75
C ARG A 256 15.20 7.10 3.04
N GLY A 257 14.62 7.84 2.08
CA GLY A 257 13.27 8.38 2.20
C GLY A 257 12.21 7.27 2.35
N ALA A 258 12.30 6.22 1.53
CA ALA A 258 11.41 5.07 1.60
C ALA A 258 11.53 4.31 2.94
N ALA A 259 12.75 4.11 3.45
CA ALA A 259 12.99 3.47 4.75
C ALA A 259 12.41 4.27 5.94
N HIS A 260 12.46 5.60 5.86
CA HIS A 260 11.81 6.47 6.84
C HIS A 260 10.29 6.28 6.83
N ASP A 261 9.66 6.33 5.65
CA ASP A 261 8.22 6.10 5.50
C ASP A 261 7.82 4.70 5.97
N GLU A 262 8.61 3.68 5.65
CA GLU A 262 8.41 2.31 6.12
C GLU A 262 8.39 2.23 7.65
N THR A 263 9.31 2.91 8.34
CA THR A 263 9.34 2.98 9.81
C THR A 263 8.07 3.61 10.37
N VAL A 264 7.59 4.69 9.74
CA VAL A 264 6.32 5.35 10.13
C VAL A 264 5.14 4.39 9.95
N TRP A 265 5.07 3.67 8.84
CA TRP A 265 3.99 2.73 8.55
C TRP A 265 4.05 1.48 9.45
N LYS A 266 5.24 0.97 9.78
CA LYS A 266 5.45 -0.11 10.78
C LYS A 266 4.88 0.26 12.14
N GLN A 267 5.17 1.47 12.62
CA GLN A 267 4.66 1.94 13.91
C GLN A 267 3.13 2.11 13.89
N ARG A 268 2.57 2.69 12.82
CA ARG A 268 1.13 2.93 12.70
C ARG A 268 0.31 1.65 12.53
N SER A 269 0.86 0.66 11.83
CA SER A 269 0.22 -0.64 11.60
C SER A 269 0.28 -1.55 12.83
N LYS A 270 0.99 -1.16 13.91
CA LYS A 270 1.27 -1.98 15.10
C LYS A 270 1.90 -3.34 14.75
N VAL A 271 2.58 -3.41 13.62
CA VAL A 271 3.23 -4.62 13.14
C VAL A 271 4.53 -4.79 13.91
N LEU A 272 4.46 -5.54 15.01
CA LEU A 272 5.62 -5.99 15.78
C LEU A 272 6.24 -7.27 15.21
N TRP A 273 5.58 -7.93 14.24
CA TRP A 273 5.87 -9.30 13.80
C TRP A 273 6.40 -9.44 12.37
N LEU A 274 6.44 -8.37 11.56
CA LEU A 274 7.20 -8.41 10.30
C LEU A 274 8.70 -8.35 10.61
N ARG A 275 9.29 -9.53 10.82
CA ARG A 275 10.72 -9.73 10.56
C ARG A 275 10.91 -9.69 9.05
N GLU A 276 11.42 -8.56 8.55
CA GLU A 276 12.05 -8.34 7.24
C GLU A 276 11.64 -9.27 6.08
N GLY A 277 10.34 -9.41 5.82
CA GLY A 277 9.80 -10.34 4.82
C GLY A 277 9.53 -9.73 3.45
N ASP A 278 10.06 -8.55 3.15
CA ASP A 278 9.78 -7.84 1.88
C ASP A 278 11.01 -7.12 1.29
N ARG A 279 12.19 -7.35 1.88
CA ARG A 279 13.46 -7.05 1.22
C ARG A 279 13.82 -8.29 0.42
N ASN A 280 14.26 -8.08 -0.82
CA ASN A 280 14.83 -9.12 -1.69
C ASN A 280 16.13 -9.67 -1.07
N THR A 281 15.97 -10.39 0.03
CA THR A 281 16.99 -11.18 0.69
C THR A 281 16.84 -12.59 0.11
N GLY A 282 17.96 -13.28 -0.10
CA GLY A 282 18.03 -14.60 -0.74
C GLY A 282 17.32 -15.73 0.01
N PHE A 283 16.34 -15.41 0.86
CA PHE A 283 15.38 -16.35 1.41
C PHE A 283 14.33 -16.80 0.37
N PHE A 284 14.14 -16.03 -0.71
CA PHE A 284 13.16 -16.30 -1.77
C PHE A 284 13.78 -16.62 -3.15
N HIS A 285 15.09 -16.87 -3.21
CA HIS A 285 15.81 -17.28 -4.43
C HIS A 285 16.60 -18.57 -4.20
#